data_AF-A0AAV1ZK78-F1
#
_entry.id   AF-A0AAV1ZK78-F1
#
_cell.length_a   1.000
_cell.length_b   1.000
_cell.length_c   1.000
_cell.angle_alpha   90.00
_cell.angle_beta   90.00
_cell.angle_gamma   90.00
#
_symmetry.space_group_name_H-M   'P 1'
#
loop_
_entity.id
_entity.type
_entity.pdbx_description
1 polymer ?
#
loop_
_entity_poly.entity_id
_entity_poly.type
_entity_poly.pdbx_seq_one_letter_code
_entity_poly.pdbx_strand_id
1 'polypeptide(L)'
;MWITVLLITSIIGYSQSLPAPVPSLHYETGITYKYSYQFTVLLNEDSNLTSRAASVGRNVGYRVSSEFLLSPIWDSPENSKEKLIKLELLKPTLLVSSNMQSNEGDPHWSKLDNLSYPPIYIHWNDGNVKKVYVLPDSQDMINIKKGIASLLQLRMSDVQVKEADVSGQCDVRYKVHGTTIKKRKSNCERNYPHQNNLGTKQVCISNYIL
;
A
#
# COMPACT_ATOMS: atom_id res chain seq x y z
N MET A 1 80.80 7.72 -14.24
CA MET A 1 79.57 8.15 -14.94
C MET A 1 78.45 7.23 -14.47
N TRP A 2 77.52 7.69 -13.62
CA TRP A 2 76.42 6.87 -13.08
C TRP A 2 75.10 7.43 -13.61
N ILE A 3 74.26 6.58 -14.19
CA ILE A 3 72.94 6.94 -14.74
C ILE A 3 71.89 6.64 -13.68
N THR A 4 71.16 7.66 -13.22
CA THR A 4 69.99 7.50 -12.36
C THR A 4 68.75 7.31 -13.22
N VAL A 5 68.06 6.17 -13.07
CA VAL A 5 66.78 5.89 -13.72
C VAL A 5 65.65 6.25 -12.76
N LEU A 6 64.88 7.28 -13.11
CA LEU A 6 63.69 7.71 -12.38
C LEU A 6 62.47 6.93 -12.90
N LEU A 7 61.97 6.01 -12.08
CA LEU A 7 60.78 5.20 -12.38
C LEU A 7 59.54 5.92 -11.82
N ILE A 8 58.77 6.56 -12.70
CA ILE A 8 57.54 7.27 -12.35
C ILE A 8 56.39 6.27 -12.39
N THR A 9 55.94 5.77 -11.24
CA THR A 9 54.73 4.93 -11.14
C THR A 9 53.49 5.82 -11.09
N SER A 10 52.74 5.89 -12.19
CA SER A 10 51.42 6.52 -12.20
C SER A 10 50.41 5.60 -11.51
N ILE A 11 49.88 6.05 -10.37
CA ILE A 11 48.80 5.36 -9.67
C ILE A 11 47.51 5.72 -10.40
N ILE A 12 47.04 4.85 -11.29
CA ILE A 12 45.71 4.97 -11.90
C ILE A 12 44.71 4.56 -10.81
N GLY A 13 44.21 5.55 -10.08
CA GLY A 13 43.12 5.37 -9.12
C GLY A 13 41.83 5.06 -9.87
N TYR A 14 41.41 3.79 -9.86
CA TYR A 14 40.06 3.42 -10.28
C TYR A 14 39.09 3.82 -9.17
N SER A 15 38.41 4.95 -9.35
CA SER A 15 37.27 5.33 -8.51
C SER A 15 36.11 4.38 -8.81
N GLN A 16 35.96 3.31 -8.02
CA GLN A 16 34.73 2.54 -8.01
C GLN A 16 33.69 3.38 -7.26
N SER A 17 32.69 3.91 -7.97
CA SER A 17 31.51 4.49 -7.33
C SER A 17 30.79 3.38 -6.57
N LEU A 18 30.65 3.55 -5.25
CA LEU A 18 29.79 2.68 -4.46
C LEU A 18 28.34 2.82 -4.97
N PRO A 19 27.59 1.72 -5.12
CA PRO A 19 26.17 1.81 -5.44
C PRO A 19 25.47 2.63 -4.34
N ALA A 20 24.56 3.52 -4.77
CA ALA A 20 23.80 4.36 -3.85
C ALA A 20 23.04 3.48 -2.83
N PRO A 21 22.93 3.92 -1.56
CA PRO A 21 22.16 3.19 -0.56
C PRO A 21 20.74 2.94 -1.06
N VAL A 22 20.34 1.68 -1.12
CA VAL A 22 18.95 1.32 -1.43
C VAL A 22 18.10 1.77 -0.25
N PRO A 23 17.09 2.63 -0.44
CA PRO A 23 16.21 3.03 0.65
C PRO A 23 15.56 1.77 1.25
N SER A 24 15.42 1.70 2.58
CA SER A 24 14.74 0.60 3.26
C SER A 24 13.56 1.15 4.05
N LEU A 25 12.40 0.49 3.94
CA LEU A 25 11.25 0.81 4.79
C LEU A 25 11.52 0.22 6.17
N HIS A 26 11.79 1.08 7.15
CA HIS A 26 12.16 0.66 8.49
C HIS A 26 11.21 1.26 9.53
N TYR A 27 10.76 0.41 10.46
CA TYR A 27 9.92 0.79 11.58
C TYR A 27 10.61 0.38 12.89
N GLU A 28 10.79 1.34 13.79
CA GLU A 28 11.47 1.16 15.07
C GLU A 28 10.49 0.77 16.18
N THR A 29 10.89 -0.18 17.02
CA THR A 29 10.06 -0.66 18.13
C THR A 29 9.94 0.38 19.22
N GLY A 30 8.72 0.56 19.72
CA GLY A 30 8.40 1.60 20.71
C GLY A 30 8.11 2.97 20.09
N ILE A 31 8.41 3.18 18.81
CA ILE A 31 8.02 4.39 18.08
C ILE A 31 6.63 4.19 17.47
N THR A 32 5.78 5.20 17.62
CA THR A 32 4.45 5.22 16.99
C THR A 32 4.43 6.21 15.84
N TYR A 33 4.08 5.73 14.66
CA TYR A 33 3.99 6.50 13.43
C TYR A 33 2.52 6.84 13.17
N LYS A 34 2.23 8.12 12.95
CA LYS A 34 0.89 8.61 12.61
C LYS A 34 0.79 8.91 11.12
N TYR A 35 -0.21 8.34 10.46
CA TYR A 35 -0.45 8.53 9.03
C TYR A 35 -1.84 9.11 8.77
N SER A 36 -1.93 9.97 7.77
CA SER A 36 -3.20 10.34 7.14
C SER A 36 -3.50 9.35 6.01
N TYR A 37 -4.73 8.86 5.96
CA TYR A 37 -5.18 7.87 4.99
C TYR A 37 -6.49 8.32 4.34
N GLN A 38 -6.53 8.20 3.02
CA GLN A 38 -7.71 8.53 2.25
C GLN A 38 -7.83 7.55 1.09
N PHE A 39 -9.04 7.06 0.85
CA PHE A 39 -9.37 6.39 -0.40
C PHE A 39 -10.66 6.96 -0.98
N THR A 40 -10.74 7.02 -2.30
CA THR A 40 -11.92 7.49 -3.03
C THR A 40 -12.31 6.44 -4.05
N VAL A 41 -13.59 6.09 -4.08
CA VAL A 41 -14.18 5.22 -5.09
C VAL A 41 -15.07 6.07 -5.96
N LEU A 42 -14.78 6.07 -7.26
CA LEU A 42 -15.55 6.79 -8.28
C LEU A 42 -16.26 5.77 -9.16
N LEU A 43 -17.54 6.00 -9.42
CA LEU A 43 -18.35 5.30 -10.39
C LEU A 43 -18.76 6.31 -11.45
N ASN A 44 -18.19 6.13 -12.64
CA ASN A 44 -18.41 7.00 -13.78
C ASN A 44 -19.03 6.20 -14.91
N GLU A 45 -20.01 6.79 -15.58
CA GLU A 45 -20.57 6.22 -16.80
C GLU A 45 -19.67 6.53 -18.01
N ASP A 46 -19.59 5.59 -18.96
CA ASP A 46 -18.81 5.77 -20.18
C ASP A 46 -19.36 6.96 -20.98
N SER A 47 -18.49 7.94 -21.22
CA SER A 47 -18.79 9.14 -22.00
C SER A 47 -19.26 8.88 -23.42
N ASN A 48 -18.99 7.68 -23.95
CA ASN A 48 -19.39 7.28 -25.30
C ASN A 48 -20.80 6.70 -25.38
N LEU A 49 -21.42 6.35 -24.23
CA LEU A 49 -22.73 5.66 -24.19
C LEU A 49 -23.91 6.60 -23.85
N THR A 50 -23.68 7.79 -23.30
CA THR A 50 -24.75 8.71 -22.88
C THR A 50 -24.63 10.10 -23.52
N SER A 51 -25.74 10.59 -24.10
CA SER A 51 -25.82 11.91 -24.74
C SER A 51 -25.51 13.05 -23.75
N ARG A 52 -24.91 14.14 -24.24
CA ARG A 52 -24.38 15.31 -23.50
C ARG A 52 -25.35 16.01 -22.50
N ALA A 53 -26.62 15.62 -22.42
CA ALA A 53 -27.66 16.24 -21.60
C ALA A 53 -27.79 15.67 -20.16
N ALA A 54 -27.13 14.55 -19.82
CA ALA A 54 -27.15 13.99 -18.47
C ALA A 54 -25.83 14.27 -17.73
N SER A 55 -25.66 15.49 -17.21
CA SER A 55 -24.48 15.89 -16.43
C SER A 55 -24.62 15.62 -14.93
N VAL A 56 -25.86 15.51 -14.43
CA VAL A 56 -26.17 15.22 -13.02
C VAL A 56 -26.16 13.69 -12.81
N GLY A 57 -25.30 13.19 -11.92
CA GLY A 57 -25.18 11.76 -11.62
C GLY A 57 -24.19 10.97 -12.49
N ARG A 58 -23.49 11.63 -13.42
CA ARG A 58 -22.54 10.99 -14.33
C ARG A 58 -21.25 10.48 -13.65
N ASN A 59 -20.88 11.10 -12.52
CA ASN A 59 -19.73 10.74 -11.70
C ASN A 59 -20.14 10.74 -10.23
N VAL A 60 -20.58 9.59 -9.72
CA VAL A 60 -20.90 9.44 -8.30
C VAL A 60 -19.75 8.74 -7.59
N GLY A 61 -19.57 9.01 -6.31
CA GLY A 61 -18.52 8.38 -5.57
C GLY A 61 -18.62 8.65 -4.09
N TYR A 62 -17.77 7.96 -3.36
CA TYR A 62 -17.58 8.21 -1.95
C TYR A 62 -16.09 8.20 -1.64
N ARG A 63 -15.76 8.90 -0.57
CA ARG A 63 -14.41 9.01 -0.06
C ARG A 63 -14.44 8.70 1.42
N VAL A 64 -13.45 7.96 1.88
CA VAL A 64 -13.24 7.76 3.30
C VAL A 64 -11.91 8.40 3.65
N SER A 65 -11.92 9.25 4.65
CA SER A 65 -10.73 9.89 5.22
C SER A 65 -10.58 9.44 6.67
N SER A 66 -9.35 9.14 7.08
CA SER A 66 -9.05 8.63 8.42
C SER A 66 -7.59 8.93 8.76
N GLU A 67 -7.27 8.88 10.05
CA GLU A 67 -5.89 8.71 10.48
C GLU A 67 -5.68 7.28 10.97
N PHE A 68 -4.45 6.79 10.96
CA PHE A 68 -4.09 5.56 11.66
C PHE A 68 -2.75 5.67 12.35
N LEU A 69 -2.61 4.92 13.44
CA LEU A 69 -1.36 4.75 14.17
C LEU A 69 -0.76 3.39 13.81
N LEU A 70 0.56 3.39 13.62
CA LEU A 70 1.35 2.20 13.35
C LEU A 70 2.45 2.13 14.39
N SER A 71 2.40 1.11 15.24
CA SER A 71 3.34 0.95 16.36
C SER A 71 3.96 -0.45 16.30
N PRO A 72 5.24 -0.61 15.95
CA PRO A 72 5.93 -1.87 16.14
C PRO A 72 6.07 -2.14 17.63
N ILE A 73 5.48 -3.27 18.06
CA ILE A 73 5.38 -3.64 19.48
C ILE A 73 6.30 -4.81 19.84
N TRP A 74 6.90 -5.47 18.85
CA TRP A 74 7.79 -6.60 19.04
C TRP A 74 8.70 -6.79 17.84
N ASP A 75 9.93 -7.21 18.12
CA ASP A 75 10.96 -7.65 17.16
C ASP A 75 11.32 -9.10 17.41
N SER A 76 11.61 -9.85 16.35
CA SER A 76 12.13 -11.20 16.48
C SER A 76 13.56 -11.17 17.03
N PRO A 77 13.87 -11.97 18.08
CA PRO A 77 15.23 -12.10 18.59
C PRO A 77 16.18 -12.79 17.58
N GLU A 78 15.62 -13.54 16.62
CA GLU A 78 16.39 -14.27 15.60
C GLU A 78 16.53 -13.48 14.30
N ASN A 79 15.59 -12.59 14.00
CA ASN A 79 15.55 -11.82 12.76
C ASN A 79 15.11 -10.37 13.01
N SER A 80 16.07 -9.44 13.01
CA SER A 80 15.81 -8.01 13.28
C SER A 80 14.87 -7.32 12.28
N LYS A 81 14.58 -7.95 11.14
CA LYS A 81 13.65 -7.44 10.12
C LYS A 81 12.22 -7.94 10.30
N GLU A 82 12.02 -8.91 11.19
CA GLU A 82 10.71 -9.49 11.49
C GLU A 82 10.10 -8.84 12.73
N LYS A 83 8.89 -8.33 12.56
CA LYS A 83 8.21 -7.46 13.51
C LYS A 83 6.75 -7.83 13.65
N LEU A 84 6.19 -7.53 14.82
CA LEU A 84 4.75 -7.46 15.03
C LEU A 84 4.35 -6.00 15.17
N ILE A 85 3.51 -5.54 14.26
CA ILE A 85 3.11 -4.14 14.18
C ILE A 85 1.64 -4.02 14.55
N LYS A 86 1.33 -3.20 15.56
CA LYS A 86 -0.03 -2.83 15.93
C LYS A 86 -0.50 -1.69 15.02
N LEU A 87 -1.69 -1.84 14.44
CA LEU A 87 -2.35 -0.80 13.65
C LEU A 87 -3.66 -0.40 14.32
N GLU A 88 -3.81 0.89 14.60
CA GLU A 88 -5.02 1.49 15.19
C GLU A 88 -5.63 2.50 14.24
N LEU A 89 -6.86 2.27 13.83
CA LEU A 89 -7.60 3.19 12.96
C LEU A 89 -8.31 4.25 13.81
N LEU A 90 -8.17 5.52 13.43
CA LEU A 90 -8.73 6.66 14.15
C LEU A 90 -9.88 7.27 13.36
N LYS A 91 -11.11 7.12 13.88
CA LYS A 91 -12.35 7.82 13.48
C LYS A 91 -12.44 8.10 11.96
N PRO A 92 -12.57 7.06 11.12
CA PRO A 92 -12.84 7.22 9.70
C PRO A 92 -14.14 7.99 9.46
N THR A 93 -14.08 8.97 8.57
CA THR A 93 -15.20 9.81 8.15
C THR A 93 -15.57 9.48 6.71
N LEU A 94 -16.86 9.25 6.46
CA LEU A 94 -17.40 9.13 5.10
C LEU A 94 -17.70 10.52 4.54
N LEU A 95 -17.20 10.77 3.33
CA LEU A 95 -17.46 11.97 2.56
C LEU A 95 -18.19 11.56 1.28
N VAL A 96 -19.30 12.23 0.98
CA VAL A 96 -20.11 11.96 -0.23
C VAL A 96 -20.27 13.25 -1.01
N SER A 97 -20.24 13.16 -2.34
CA SER A 97 -20.51 14.29 -3.23
C SER A 97 -21.16 13.79 -4.52
N SER A 98 -22.10 14.58 -5.06
CA SER A 98 -22.71 14.38 -6.37
C SER A 98 -21.74 14.70 -7.53
N ASN A 99 -20.61 15.33 -7.23
CA ASN A 99 -19.49 15.58 -8.13
C ASN A 99 -18.16 15.42 -7.39
N MET A 100 -17.71 14.17 -7.20
CA MET A 100 -16.46 13.83 -6.51
C MET A 100 -15.17 14.22 -7.28
N GLN A 101 -15.27 14.90 -8.43
CA GLN A 101 -14.11 15.46 -9.14
C GLN A 101 -13.57 16.72 -8.48
N SER A 102 -14.39 17.44 -7.71
CA SER A 102 -13.86 18.44 -6.78
C SER A 102 -13.22 17.74 -5.58
N ASN A 103 -12.18 18.34 -4.99
CA ASN A 103 -11.60 17.84 -3.75
C ASN A 103 -12.55 17.97 -2.55
N GLU A 104 -13.79 18.40 -2.76
CA GLU A 104 -14.79 18.71 -1.74
C GLU A 104 -15.88 17.63 -1.71
N GLY A 105 -16.07 17.04 -0.55
CA GLY A 105 -17.21 16.18 -0.26
C GLY A 105 -17.68 16.48 1.15
N ASP A 106 -18.99 16.44 1.35
CA ASP A 106 -19.58 16.78 2.63
C ASP A 106 -19.52 15.57 3.57
N PRO A 107 -19.19 15.77 4.86
CA PRO A 107 -19.31 14.74 5.88
C PRO A 107 -20.70 14.14 5.87
N HIS A 108 -20.77 12.83 5.68
CA HIS A 108 -22.00 12.08 5.70
C HIS A 108 -21.99 11.11 6.86
N TRP A 109 -23.04 11.15 7.67
CA TRP A 109 -23.25 10.17 8.73
C TRP A 109 -23.31 8.77 8.15
N SER A 110 -22.54 7.86 8.74
CA SER A 110 -22.44 6.49 8.28
C SER A 110 -22.34 5.53 9.46
N LYS A 111 -22.32 4.22 9.15
CA LYS A 111 -22.02 3.22 10.17
C LYS A 111 -20.62 3.39 10.74
N LEU A 112 -19.69 4.01 10.01
CA LEU A 112 -18.32 4.22 10.49
C LEU A 112 -18.35 5.00 11.80
N ASP A 113 -19.10 6.08 11.89
CA ASP A 113 -19.12 7.02 13.03
C ASP A 113 -19.39 6.37 14.40
N ASN A 114 -20.11 5.23 14.43
CA ASN A 114 -20.52 4.53 15.65
C ASN A 114 -19.76 3.22 15.93
N LEU A 115 -18.73 2.89 15.15
CA LEU A 115 -18.00 1.63 15.33
C LEU A 115 -16.90 1.75 16.38
N SER A 116 -16.71 0.67 17.12
CA SER A 116 -15.48 0.45 17.87
C SER A 116 -14.38 0.05 16.89
N TYR A 117 -13.18 0.58 17.09
CA TYR A 117 -12.04 0.36 16.18
C TYR A 117 -10.94 -0.44 16.88
N PRO A 118 -11.17 -1.73 17.19
CA PRO A 118 -10.13 -2.53 17.83
C PRO A 118 -8.87 -2.58 16.94
N PRO A 119 -7.67 -2.58 17.54
CA PRO A 119 -6.44 -2.69 16.76
C PRO A 119 -6.39 -4.01 15.99
N ILE A 120 -5.61 -4.01 14.91
CA ILE A 120 -5.14 -5.24 14.26
C ILE A 120 -3.63 -5.37 14.46
N TYR A 121 -3.12 -6.58 14.31
CA TYR A 121 -1.69 -6.85 14.39
C TYR A 121 -1.19 -7.43 13.08
N ILE A 122 -0.07 -6.93 12.60
CA ILE A 122 0.50 -7.26 11.31
C ILE A 122 1.83 -7.94 11.57
N HIS A 123 1.93 -9.21 11.19
CA HIS A 123 3.19 -9.91 11.12
C HIS A 123 3.91 -9.47 9.85
N TRP A 124 4.96 -8.69 10.03
CA TRP A 124 5.68 -8.02 8.97
C TRP A 124 7.13 -8.47 8.97
N ASN A 125 7.67 -8.82 7.81
CA ASN A 125 9.05 -9.25 7.68
C ASN A 125 9.66 -8.65 6.42
N ASP A 126 10.58 -7.69 6.59
CA ASP A 126 11.33 -7.05 5.51
C ASP A 126 10.46 -6.57 4.33
N GLY A 127 9.40 -5.81 4.64
CA GLY A 127 8.48 -5.28 3.63
C GLY A 127 7.42 -6.29 3.16
N ASN A 128 7.36 -7.49 3.72
CA ASN A 128 6.35 -8.50 3.40
C ASN A 128 5.34 -8.67 4.55
N VAL A 129 4.05 -8.57 4.23
CA VAL A 129 2.98 -8.83 5.19
C VAL A 129 2.69 -10.33 5.19
N LYS A 130 3.14 -11.04 6.23
CA LYS A 130 2.97 -12.50 6.36
C LYS A 130 1.56 -12.87 6.79
N LYS A 131 1.04 -12.15 7.79
CA LYS A 131 -0.27 -12.43 8.38
C LYS A 131 -0.84 -11.19 9.04
N VAL A 132 -2.17 -11.10 9.05
CA VAL A 132 -2.90 -10.05 9.77
C VAL A 132 -3.81 -10.73 10.79
N TYR A 133 -3.62 -10.40 12.06
CA TYR A 133 -4.44 -10.85 13.18
C TYR A 133 -5.48 -9.78 13.48
N VAL A 134 -6.74 -10.20 13.54
CA VAL A 134 -7.87 -9.29 13.67
C VAL A 134 -8.74 -9.75 14.82
N LEU A 135 -9.09 -8.82 15.71
CA LEU A 135 -10.10 -9.02 16.73
C LEU A 135 -11.50 -8.98 16.11
N PRO A 136 -12.54 -9.52 16.77
CA PRO A 136 -13.92 -9.44 16.27
C PRO A 136 -14.32 -8.00 15.94
N ASP A 137 -14.77 -7.80 14.71
CA ASP A 137 -15.16 -6.52 14.12
C ASP A 137 -16.10 -6.80 12.92
N SER A 138 -16.75 -5.77 12.39
CA SER A 138 -17.54 -5.87 11.16
C SER A 138 -16.66 -6.18 9.94
N GLN A 139 -17.20 -6.93 8.98
CA GLN A 139 -16.45 -7.34 7.78
C GLN A 139 -15.90 -6.15 6.98
N ASP A 140 -16.67 -5.05 6.90
CA ASP A 140 -16.27 -3.83 6.20
C ASP A 140 -15.03 -3.20 6.86
N MET A 141 -15.02 -3.11 8.20
CA MET A 141 -13.87 -2.59 8.94
C MET A 141 -12.65 -3.49 8.84
N ILE A 142 -12.84 -4.81 8.91
CA ILE A 142 -11.77 -5.77 8.69
C ILE A 142 -11.15 -5.55 7.31
N ASN A 143 -11.97 -5.33 6.28
CA ASN A 143 -11.50 -5.10 4.91
C ASN A 143 -10.74 -3.78 4.77
N ILE A 144 -11.21 -2.69 5.39
CA ILE A 144 -10.49 -1.40 5.41
C ILE A 144 -9.12 -1.57 6.07
N LYS A 145 -9.07 -2.16 7.27
CA LYS A 145 -7.82 -2.36 8.02
C LYS A 145 -6.84 -3.28 7.27
N LYS A 146 -7.34 -4.35 6.64
CA LYS A 146 -6.53 -5.20 5.75
C LYS A 146 -6.04 -4.45 4.51
N GLY A 147 -6.86 -3.55 3.97
CA GLY A 147 -6.49 -2.65 2.88
C GLY A 147 -5.30 -1.77 3.25
N ILE A 148 -5.35 -1.12 4.41
CA ILE A 148 -4.22 -0.33 4.93
C ILE A 148 -3.00 -1.21 5.18
N ALA A 149 -3.18 -2.38 5.82
CA ALA A 149 -2.08 -3.33 6.05
C ALA A 149 -1.39 -3.75 4.74
N SER A 150 -2.13 -3.92 3.65
CA SER A 150 -1.56 -4.27 2.34
C SER A 150 -0.65 -3.20 1.74
N LEU A 151 -0.78 -1.94 2.16
CA LEU A 151 0.12 -0.86 1.75
C LEU A 151 1.52 -1.00 2.34
N LEU A 152 1.66 -1.71 3.46
CA LEU A 152 2.95 -2.01 4.08
C LEU A 152 3.73 -3.10 3.33
N GLN A 153 3.11 -3.72 2.30
CA GLN A 153 3.76 -4.72 1.47
C GLN A 153 4.49 -4.08 0.28
N LEU A 154 5.74 -3.69 0.53
CA LEU A 154 6.60 -2.97 -0.40
C LEU A 154 7.98 -3.61 -0.47
N ARG A 155 8.54 -3.65 -1.68
CA ARG A 155 9.91 -4.09 -1.93
C ARG A 155 10.70 -2.93 -2.50
N MET A 156 11.93 -2.77 -2.01
CA MET A 156 12.82 -1.68 -2.40
C MET A 156 13.76 -2.04 -3.56
N SER A 157 13.42 -3.10 -4.29
CA SER A 157 14.22 -3.64 -5.39
C SER A 157 13.37 -3.78 -6.66
N ASP A 158 13.98 -3.53 -7.82
CA ASP A 158 13.39 -3.82 -9.13
C ASP A 158 13.19 -5.32 -9.29
N VAL A 159 11.95 -5.77 -9.10
CA VAL A 159 11.64 -7.20 -9.12
C VAL A 159 10.23 -7.45 -9.64
N GLN A 160 10.05 -8.60 -10.30
CA GLN A 160 8.76 -9.14 -10.65
C GLN A 160 8.52 -10.42 -9.84
N VAL A 161 7.43 -10.45 -9.07
CA VAL A 161 7.11 -11.52 -8.13
C VAL A 161 5.61 -11.76 -8.08
N LYS A 162 5.20 -12.95 -7.64
CA LYS A 162 3.82 -13.18 -7.20
C LYS A 162 3.67 -12.77 -5.75
N GLU A 163 2.62 -12.02 -5.46
CA GLU A 163 2.30 -11.58 -4.10
C GLU A 163 0.82 -11.81 -3.80
N ALA A 164 0.53 -12.17 -2.54
CA ALA A 164 -0.83 -12.26 -2.04
C ALA A 164 -1.13 -11.04 -1.16
N ASP A 165 -2.28 -10.40 -1.37
CA ASP A 165 -2.83 -9.38 -0.48
C ASP A 165 -4.36 -9.29 -0.61
N VAL A 166 -4.97 -8.17 -0.24
CA VAL A 166 -6.43 -7.95 -0.33
C VAL A 166 -7.00 -8.09 -1.73
N SER A 167 -6.17 -7.95 -2.77
CA SER A 167 -6.55 -8.15 -4.17
C SER A 167 -6.56 -9.63 -4.59
N GLY A 168 -6.11 -10.54 -3.73
CA GLY A 168 -5.84 -11.94 -4.06
C GLY A 168 -4.37 -12.19 -4.37
N GLN A 169 -4.09 -13.23 -5.15
CA GLN A 169 -2.75 -13.54 -5.64
C GLN A 169 -2.53 -12.84 -6.98
N CYS A 170 -1.57 -11.93 -7.06
CA CYS A 170 -1.33 -11.10 -8.22
C CYS A 170 0.11 -11.22 -8.72
N ASP A 171 0.31 -11.00 -10.01
CA ASP A 171 1.62 -10.67 -10.58
C ASP A 171 1.96 -9.21 -10.24
N VAL A 172 3.08 -9.01 -9.56
CA VAL A 172 3.53 -7.70 -9.09
C VAL A 172 4.86 -7.34 -9.73
N ARG A 173 4.97 -6.11 -10.23
CA ARG A 173 6.22 -5.54 -10.72
C ARG A 173 6.55 -4.26 -9.95
N TYR A 174 7.75 -4.24 -9.37
CA TYR A 174 8.34 -3.07 -8.73
C TYR A 174 9.31 -2.36 -9.68
N LYS A 175 9.29 -1.03 -9.65
CA LYS A 175 10.30 -0.16 -10.26
C LYS A 175 10.72 0.92 -9.27
N VAL A 176 12.00 1.05 -9.03
CA VAL A 176 12.61 1.99 -8.10
C VAL A 176 13.31 3.08 -8.90
N HIS A 177 12.94 4.32 -8.63
CA HIS A 177 13.51 5.51 -9.25
C HIS A 177 13.93 6.48 -8.14
N GLY A 178 15.20 6.43 -7.75
CA GLY A 178 15.71 7.19 -6.61
C GLY A 178 14.99 6.80 -5.32
N THR A 179 14.25 7.76 -4.74
CA THR A 179 13.45 7.56 -3.52
C THR A 179 12.01 7.11 -3.79
N THR A 180 11.61 6.98 -5.05
CA THR A 180 10.23 6.63 -5.43
C THR A 180 10.14 5.18 -5.86
N ILE A 181 9.10 4.48 -5.37
CA ILE A 181 8.83 3.08 -5.71
C ILE A 181 7.47 2.98 -6.36
N LYS A 182 7.43 2.42 -7.57
CA LYS A 182 6.19 2.15 -8.30
C LYS A 182 5.89 0.66 -8.24
N LYS A 183 4.79 0.30 -7.58
CA LYS A 183 4.24 -1.06 -7.54
C LYS A 183 3.09 -1.17 -8.55
N ARG A 184 3.20 -2.07 -9.53
CA ARG A 184 2.10 -2.41 -10.45
C ARG A 184 1.63 -3.83 -10.20
N LYS A 185 0.32 -4.01 -10.01
CA LYS A 185 -0.34 -5.32 -9.90
C LYS A 185 -1.08 -5.64 -11.20
N SER A 186 -1.06 -6.91 -11.60
CA SER A 186 -1.77 -7.46 -12.76
C SER A 186 -2.13 -8.92 -12.50
N ASN A 187 -3.06 -9.47 -13.30
CA ASN A 187 -3.44 -10.90 -13.26
C ASN A 187 -3.79 -11.38 -11.83
N CYS A 188 -4.63 -10.62 -11.14
CA CYS A 188 -5.04 -10.95 -9.78
C CYS A 188 -6.11 -12.05 -9.77
N GLU A 189 -5.84 -13.12 -9.02
CA GLU A 189 -6.72 -14.26 -8.85
C GLU A 189 -7.14 -14.38 -7.38
N ARG A 190 -8.45 -14.45 -7.12
CA ARG A 190 -8.98 -14.80 -5.80
C ARG A 190 -9.37 -16.26 -5.78
N ASN A 191 -8.61 -17.06 -5.05
CA ASN A 191 -9.02 -18.41 -4.69
C ASN A 191 -10.05 -18.29 -3.56
N TYR A 192 -11.32 -18.18 -3.94
CA TYR A 192 -12.40 -18.42 -2.99
C TYR A 192 -12.42 -19.94 -2.72
N PRO A 193 -12.27 -20.40 -1.46
CA PRO A 193 -12.66 -21.77 -1.16
C PRO A 193 -14.15 -21.90 -1.52
N HIS A 194 -14.43 -22.75 -2.50
CA HIS A 194 -15.75 -23.03 -3.08
C HIS A 194 -16.95 -22.64 -2.20
N GLN A 195 -17.69 -21.62 -2.60
CA GLN A 195 -19.15 -21.66 -2.50
C GLN A 195 -19.66 -22.03 -3.88
N ASN A 196 -20.22 -23.23 -4.00
CA ASN A 196 -20.90 -23.65 -5.22
C ASN A 196 -22.00 -22.63 -5.55
N ASN A 197 -22.09 -22.27 -6.84
CA ASN A 197 -23.18 -21.53 -7.50
C ASN A 197 -23.20 -20.00 -7.34
N LEU A 198 -22.50 -19.27 -8.21
CA LEU A 198 -23.08 -18.55 -9.37
C LEU A 198 -21.96 -17.70 -10.00
N GLY A 199 -21.77 -17.84 -11.31
CA GLY A 199 -20.75 -17.12 -12.04
C GLY A 199 -20.93 -15.61 -11.96
N THR A 200 -20.05 -14.94 -11.22
CA THR A 200 -19.79 -13.51 -11.42
C THR A 200 -18.28 -13.32 -11.56
N LYS A 201 -17.85 -12.97 -12.78
CA LYS A 201 -16.50 -12.44 -13.02
C LYS A 201 -16.39 -11.13 -12.26
N GLN A 202 -15.66 -11.12 -11.16
CA GLN A 202 -15.43 -9.91 -10.38
C GLN A 202 -14.25 -9.13 -10.95
N VAL A 203 -14.51 -7.88 -11.33
CA VAL A 203 -13.49 -6.93 -11.80
C VAL A 203 -12.56 -6.57 -10.64
N CYS A 204 -11.27 -6.83 -10.80
CA CYS A 204 -10.25 -6.33 -9.88
C CYS A 204 -9.92 -4.88 -10.24
N ILE A 205 -10.22 -3.94 -9.34
CA ILE A 205 -9.81 -2.55 -9.47
C ILE A 205 -8.29 -2.51 -9.23
N SER A 206 -7.54 -2.22 -10.30
CA SER A 206 -6.10 -1.98 -10.20
C SER A 206 -5.88 -0.59 -9.61
N ASN A 207 -5.56 -0.53 -8.33
CA ASN A 207 -5.15 0.72 -7.70
C ASN A 207 -3.73 1.07 -8.16
N TYR A 208 -3.61 2.10 -8.99
CA TYR A 208 -2.37 2.86 -9.16
C TYR A 208 -2.22 3.77 -7.94
N ILE A 209 -1.30 3.45 -7.05
CA ILE A 209 -0.80 4.42 -6.07
C ILE A 209 0.48 4.99 -6.69
N LEU A 210 0.47 6.30 -6.94
CA LEU A 210 1.59 7.09 -7.44
C LEU A 210 2.62 7.35 -6.32
#